data_AF-A0A4Y9EYX0-F1
#
_entry.id   AF-A0A4Y9EYX0-F1
#
_cell.length_a   1.000
_cell.length_b   1.000
_cell.length_c   1.000
_cell.angle_alpha   90.00
_cell.angle_beta   90.00
_cell.angle_gamma   90.00
#
_symmetry.space_group_name_H-M   'P 1'
#
loop_
_entity.id
_entity.type
_entity.pdbx_description
1 polymer ?
#
loop_
_entity_poly.entity_id
_entity_poly.type
_entity_poly.pdbx_seq_one_letter_code
_entity_poly.pdbx_strand_id
1 'polypeptide(L)' 'MKVILRLPERKEVEVKGDRPLKEVLLELGLNPETVVVIRGEELLTPDERVGEGETLEVLSAISGG' A
#
# COMPACT_ATOMS: atom_id res chain seq x y z
N MET A 1 -6.06 -8.88 -4.46
CA MET A 1 -6.10 -7.45 -4.08
C MET A 1 -5.30 -6.63 -5.07
N LYS A 2 -5.75 -5.43 -5.42
CA LYS A 2 -5.04 -4.51 -6.33
C LYS A 2 -4.29 -3.43 -5.53
N VAL A 3 -3.02 -3.21 -5.83
CA VAL A 3 -2.22 -2.14 -5.21
C VAL A 3 -1.71 -1.21 -6.30
N ILE A 4 -1.99 0.08 -6.15
CA ILE A 4 -1.56 1.16 -7.04
C ILE A 4 -0.42 1.91 -6.36
N LEU A 5 0.81 1.69 -6.82
CA LEU A 5 2.00 2.37 -6.35
C LEU A 5 2.15 3.69 -7.10
N ARG A 6 2.38 4.78 -6.37
CA ARG A 6 2.72 6.11 -6.91
C ARG A 6 4.05 6.56 -6.31
N LEU A 7 5.13 5.92 -6.75
CA LEU A 7 6.46 5.98 -6.13
C LEU A 7 7.61 6.03 -7.17
N PRO A 8 7.91 7.15 -7.85
CA PRO A 8 7.07 8.33 -8.18
C PRO A 8 6.16 8.09 -9.41
N GLU A 9 6.48 7.07 -10.21
CA GLU A 9 5.69 6.61 -11.35
C GLU A 9 4.48 5.79 -10.89
N ARG A 10 3.42 5.77 -11.70
CA ARG A 10 2.23 4.95 -11.42
C ARG A 10 2.45 3.51 -11.88
N LYS A 11 2.36 2.55 -10.95
CA LYS A 11 2.41 1.12 -11.24
C LYS A 11 1.26 0.39 -10.54
N GLU A 12 0.63 -0.53 -11.25
CA GLU A 12 -0.39 -1.42 -10.67
C GLU A 12 0.19 -2.82 -10.48
N VAL A 13 -0.08 -3.42 -9.33
CA VAL A 13 0.32 -4.80 -9.02
C VAL A 13 -0.84 -5.54 -8.36
N GLU A 14 -0.93 -6.84 -8.62
CA GLU A 14 -1.85 -7.73 -7.93
C GLU A 14 -1.08 -8.52 -6.87
N VAL A 15 -1.66 -8.57 -5.68
CA VAL A 15 -1.10 -9.27 -4.52
C VAL A 15 -2.22 -9.97 -3.77
N LYS A 16 -1.87 -11.00 -2.99
CA LYS A 16 -2.81 -11.65 -2.08
C LYS A 16 -3.18 -10.70 -0.94
N GLY A 17 -4.47 -10.65 -0.61
CA GLY A 17 -5.02 -9.97 0.56
C GLY A 17 -5.21 -10.92 1.73
N ASP A 18 -6.24 -10.64 2.53
CA ASP A 18 -6.65 -11.32 3.77
C ASP A 18 -5.54 -11.42 4.83
N ARG A 19 -4.68 -10.41 4.86
CA ARG A 19 -3.49 -10.33 5.73
C ARG A 19 -3.18 -8.89 6.16
N PRO A 20 -2.30 -8.69 7.16
CA PRO A 20 -1.92 -7.34 7.59
C PRO A 20 -1.27 -6.53 6.45
N LEU A 21 -1.60 -5.24 6.37
CA LEU A 21 -1.05 -4.31 5.38
C LEU A 21 0.48 -4.28 5.42
N LYS A 22 1.06 -4.32 6.62
CA LYS A 22 2.51 -4.38 6.83
C LYS A 22 3.17 -5.51 6.06
N GLU A 23 2.59 -6.71 6.05
CA GLU A 23 3.13 -7.86 5.32
C GLU A 23 3.10 -7.63 3.81
N VAL A 24 2.01 -7.02 3.31
CA VAL A 24 1.86 -6.67 1.89
C VAL A 24 2.93 -5.66 1.47
N LEU A 25 3.15 -4.62 2.26
CA LEU A 25 4.17 -3.60 1.99
C LEU A 25 5.58 -4.21 1.97
N LEU A 26 5.89 -5.07 2.94
CA LEU A 26 7.19 -5.75 3.01
C LEU A 26 7.41 -6.70 1.83
N GLU A 27 6.39 -7.45 1.39
CA GLU A 27 6.47 -8.31 0.20
C GLU A 27 6.77 -7.48 -1.07
N LEU A 28 6.18 -6.30 -1.17
CA LEU A 28 6.43 -5.35 -2.27
C LEU A 28 7.77 -4.62 -2.14
N GLY A 29 8.56 -4.89 -1.09
CA GLY A 29 9.85 -4.25 -0.83
C GLY A 29 9.73 -2.80 -0.36
N LEU A 30 8.58 -2.40 0.15
CA LEU A 30 8.29 -1.05 0.62
C LEU A 30 8.49 -0.96 2.14
N ASN A 31 9.09 0.14 2.59
CA ASN A 31 9.19 0.43 4.02
C ASN A 31 7.89 1.12 4.49
N PRO A 32 7.10 0.51 5.42
CA PRO A 32 5.86 1.10 5.92
C PRO A 32 6.01 2.49 6.51
N GLU A 33 7.19 2.85 7.03
CA GLU A 33 7.48 4.16 7.62
C GLU A 33 7.69 5.27 6.57
N THR A 34 7.85 4.89 5.29
CA THR A 34 8.16 5.82 4.19
C THR A 34 6.99 6.03 3.23
N VAL A 35 5.87 5.35 3.48
CA VAL A 35 4.70 5.36 2.59
C VAL A 35 3.42 5.62 3.38
N VAL A 36 2.45 6.21 2.69
CA VAL A 36 1.07 6.34 3.17
C VAL A 36 0.18 5.48 2.30
N VAL A 37 -0.72 4.71 2.92
CA VAL A 37 -1.64 3.82 2.21
C VAL A 37 -3.08 4.31 2.38
N ILE A 38 -3.81 4.36 1.27
CA ILE A 38 -5.20 4.82 1.20
C ILE A 38 -6.07 3.71 0.63
N ARG A 39 -7.24 3.48 1.23
CA ARG A 39 -8.33 2.66 0.70
C ARG A 39 -9.54 3.55 0.46
N GLY A 40 -9.76 3.94 -0.80
CA GLY A 40 -10.79 4.94 -1.15
C GLY A 40 -10.43 6.32 -0.57
N GLU A 41 -11.07 6.69 0.54
CA GLU A 41 -10.81 7.94 1.26
C GLU A 41 -10.22 7.72 2.67
N GLU A 42 -10.01 6.45 3.06
CA GLU A 42 -9.54 6.08 4.39
C GLU A 42 -8.02 5.85 4.39
N LEU A 43 -7.33 6.45 5.36
CA LEU A 43 -5.92 6.16 5.64
C LEU A 43 -5.81 4.87 6.45
N LEU A 44 -4.96 3.95 5.98
CA LEU A 44 -4.72 2.70 6.68
C LEU A 44 -3.44 2.75 7.50
N THR A 45 -3.49 2.12 8.66
CA THR A 45 -2.35 1.83 9.50
C THR A 45 -1.71 0.49 9.12
N PRO A 46 -0.40 0.27 9.34
CA PRO A 46 0.28 -0.96 8.94
C PRO A 46 -0.32 -2.25 9.54
N ASP A 47 -0.95 -2.17 10.72
CA ASP A 47 -1.48 -3.34 11.43
C ASP A 47 -2.89 -3.74 10.96
N GLU A 48 -3.54 -2.91 10.14
CA GLU A 48 -4.86 -3.22 9.60
C GLU A 48 -4.82 -4.38 8.60
N ARG A 49 -5.86 -5.22 8.63
CA ARG A 49 -6.05 -6.30 7.67
C ARG A 49 -6.69 -5.77 6.39
N VAL A 50 -6.11 -6.14 5.26
CA VAL A 50 -6.59 -5.76 3.92
C VAL A 50 -7.13 -6.99 3.20
N GLY A 51 -8.26 -6.84 2.50
CA GLY A 51 -9.03 -7.94 1.91
C GLY A 51 -8.65 -8.25 0.46
N GLU A 52 -8.91 -9.48 0.00
CA GLU A 52 -8.57 -9.94 -1.37
C GLU A 52 -9.23 -9.12 -2.50
N GLY A 53 -10.41 -8.53 -2.25
CA GLY A 53 -11.14 -7.71 -3.23
C GLY A 53 -10.85 -6.21 -3.18
N GLU A 54 -9.95 -5.76 -2.31
CA GLU A 54 -9.72 -4.32 -2.09
C GLU A 54 -8.79 -3.72 -3.15
N THR A 55 -8.88 -2.39 -3.30
CA THR A 55 -7.92 -1.58 -4.05
C THR A 55 -7.27 -0.59 -3.10
N LEU A 56 -5.94 -0.62 -3.05
CA LEU A 56 -5.14 0.28 -2.20
C LEU A 56 -4.28 1.20 -3.07
N GLU A 57 -4.14 2.44 -2.65
CA GLU A 57 -3.17 3.39 -3.21
C GLU A 57 -2.02 3.61 -2.24
N VAL A 58 -0.78 3.50 -2.71
CA VAL A 58 0.42 3.70 -1.91
C VAL A 58 1.18 4.91 -2.42
N LEU A 59 1.37 5.89 -1.55
CA LEU A 59 1.99 7.18 -1.82
C LEU A 59 3.33 7.29 -1.08
N SER A 60 4.29 8.02 -1.65
CA SER A 60 5.53 8.36 -0.93
C SER A 60 5.21 9.38 0.15
N ALA A 61 5.57 9.07 1.40
CA ALA A 61 5.51 10.03 2.51
C ALA A 61 6.74 10.96 2.51
N ILE A 62 7.81 10.57 1.82
CA ILE A 62 9.03 11.36 1.68
C ILE A 62 8.82 12.33 0.52
N SER A 63 8.93 13.63 0.79
CA SER A 63 9.02 14.64 -0.27
C SER A 63 10.30 14.37 -1.06
N GLY A 64 10.19 14.03 -2.34
CA GLY A 64 11.34 13.99 -3.24
C GLY A 64 11.94 15.38 -3.31
N GLY A 65 13.01 15.60 -2.56
CA GLY A 65 13.80 16.83 -2.60
C GLY A 65 14.56 16.97 -3.91
#